data_AF-A0A2N5SB63-F1
#
_entry.id   AF-A0A2N5SB63-F1
#
_cell.length_a   1.000
_cell.length_b   1.000
_cell.length_c   1.000
_cell.angle_alpha   90.00
_cell.angle_beta   90.00
_cell.angle_gamma   90.00
#
_symmetry.space_group_name_H-M   'P 1'
#
loop_
_entity.id
_entity.type
_entity.pdbx_description
1 polymer ?
#
loop_
_entity_poly.entity_id
_entity_poly.type
_entity_poly.pdbx_seq_one_letter_code
_entity_poly.pdbx_strand_id
1 'polypeptide(L)'
;MANSKLLPGQPEIYTTKTTDSSSHQAALKFLGIVELKSAGPDSNYINWKFVVGIHLQETKVSYVLTPIELHLCPDTWSQDNTAVCSVITRTVDKSNYQYICDFKDNAAE
;
A
#
# COMPACT_ATOMS: atom_id res chain seq x y z
N MET A 1 7.71 -22.28 66.96
CA MET A 1 6.78 -22.39 65.83
C MET A 1 6.92 -21.13 65.00
N ALA A 2 7.51 -21.27 63.81
CA ALA A 2 7.80 -20.21 62.86
C ALA A 2 6.92 -20.39 61.62
N ASN A 3 6.51 -19.30 61.00
CA ASN A 3 6.11 -19.24 59.59
C ASN A 3 6.40 -17.83 59.06
N SER A 4 7.61 -17.64 58.52
CA SER A 4 7.99 -16.46 57.76
C SER A 4 7.60 -16.63 56.30
N LYS A 5 6.80 -15.68 55.83
CA LYS A 5 6.42 -15.43 54.43
C LYS A 5 7.62 -14.92 53.61
N LEU A 6 7.51 -15.14 52.29
CA LEU A 6 8.27 -14.59 51.15
C LEU A 6 9.58 -15.32 50.75
N LEU A 7 9.55 -15.91 49.55
CA LEU A 7 10.70 -16.36 48.76
C LEU A 7 10.95 -15.34 47.63
N PRO A 8 12.21 -15.05 47.23
CA PRO A 8 12.53 -14.01 46.26
C PRO A 8 12.51 -14.56 44.83
N GLY A 9 11.89 -13.85 43.88
CA GLY A 9 11.98 -14.25 42.47
C GLY A 9 10.84 -13.89 41.52
N GLN A 10 10.12 -12.78 41.72
CA GLN A 10 9.20 -12.26 40.69
C GLN A 10 9.50 -10.80 40.39
N PRO A 11 9.86 -10.45 39.15
CA PRO A 11 9.44 -9.20 38.54
C PRO A 11 8.12 -9.44 37.79
N GLU A 12 6.99 -9.19 38.45
CA GLU A 12 5.78 -8.75 37.75
C GLU A 12 5.91 -7.25 37.51
N ILE A 13 6.43 -6.84 36.35
CA ILE A 13 5.91 -5.75 35.52
C ILE A 13 6.54 -5.98 34.13
N TYR A 14 5.89 -6.79 33.28
CA TYR A 14 6.08 -6.60 31.84
C TYR A 14 5.08 -5.54 31.40
N THR A 15 5.46 -4.27 31.59
CA THR A 15 4.98 -3.23 30.70
C THR A 15 5.46 -3.66 29.32
N THR A 16 4.58 -4.24 28.52
CA THR A 16 4.76 -4.26 27.08
C THR A 16 4.82 -2.80 26.66
N LYS A 17 6.04 -2.26 26.61
CA LYS A 17 6.31 -1.06 25.85
C LYS A 17 5.69 -1.30 24.49
N THR A 18 4.69 -0.48 24.19
CA THR A 18 4.24 -0.16 22.84
C THR A 18 5.47 -0.14 21.96
N THR A 19 5.69 -1.23 21.23
CA THR A 19 6.52 -1.13 20.04
C THR A 19 5.59 -0.43 19.09
N ASP A 20 5.78 0.89 18.99
CA ASP A 20 5.32 1.67 17.87
C ASP A 20 5.90 0.99 16.63
N SER A 21 5.19 -0.03 16.13
CA SER A 21 5.43 -0.61 14.84
C SER A 21 5.00 0.45 13.85
N SER A 22 5.92 1.37 13.64
CA SER A 22 6.21 1.91 12.33
C SER A 22 4.96 2.49 11.68
N SER A 23 4.71 3.77 11.92
CA SER A 23 3.94 4.63 11.01
C SER A 23 4.65 4.77 9.65
N HIS A 24 5.03 3.66 9.03
CA HIS A 24 5.68 3.57 7.73
C HIS A 24 4.65 3.13 6.72
N GLN A 25 3.65 3.96 6.48
CA GLN A 25 3.17 4.18 5.12
C GLN A 25 2.29 5.41 5.18
N ALA A 26 2.85 6.52 4.71
CA ALA A 26 2.04 7.65 4.33
C ALA A 26 0.96 7.11 3.38
N ALA A 27 -0.31 7.21 3.79
CA ALA A 27 -1.43 6.93 2.88
C ALA A 27 -1.12 7.62 1.55
N LEU A 28 -1.11 6.87 0.45
CA LEU A 28 -0.77 7.39 -0.88
C LEU A 28 -1.60 8.66 -1.11
N LYS A 29 -0.92 9.80 -1.17
CA LYS A 29 -1.58 11.10 -1.27
C LYS A 29 -1.97 11.32 -2.72
N PHE A 30 -3.26 11.39 -2.99
CA PHE A 30 -3.81 11.61 -4.34
C PHE A 30 -3.66 13.05 -4.85
N LEU A 31 -3.01 13.95 -4.10
CA LEU A 31 -2.93 15.35 -4.46
C LEU A 31 -2.09 15.54 -5.74
N GLY A 32 -2.71 16.09 -6.79
CA GLY A 32 -2.03 16.48 -8.03
C GLY A 32 -2.03 15.42 -9.15
N ILE A 33 -2.62 14.25 -8.94
CA ILE A 33 -2.85 13.30 -10.04
C ILE A 33 -4.11 13.72 -10.79
N VAL A 34 -3.94 14.17 -12.02
CA VAL A 34 -5.07 14.50 -12.92
C VAL A 34 -5.77 13.21 -13.32
N GLU A 35 -7.10 13.22 -13.38
CA GLU A 35 -7.89 12.06 -13.82
C GLU A 35 -7.54 11.64 -15.27
N LEU A 36 -7.48 10.33 -15.54
CA LEU A 36 -7.34 9.77 -16.88
C LEU A 36 -8.65 9.99 -17.62
N LYS A 37 -8.62 10.83 -18.64
CA LYS A 37 -9.73 11.07 -19.55
C LYS A 37 -10.14 9.79 -20.28
N SER A 38 -11.36 9.78 -20.78
CA SER A 38 -11.86 8.74 -21.67
C SER A 38 -10.92 8.49 -22.86
N ALA A 39 -10.95 7.25 -23.35
CA ALA A 39 -10.23 6.90 -24.57
C ALA A 39 -10.73 7.75 -25.76
N GLY A 40 -9.81 8.24 -26.58
CA GLY A 40 -10.11 9.08 -27.74
C GLY A 40 -8.99 10.05 -28.09
N PRO A 41 -9.19 10.92 -29.10
CA PRO A 41 -8.20 11.90 -29.54
C PRO A 41 -7.70 12.84 -28.44
N ASP A 42 -8.54 13.08 -27.43
CA ASP A 42 -8.26 13.99 -26.30
C ASP A 42 -7.74 13.27 -25.04
N SER A 43 -7.44 11.97 -25.14
CA SER A 43 -6.94 11.18 -24.00
C SER A 43 -5.58 11.70 -23.51
N ASN A 44 -5.43 11.82 -22.19
CA ASN A 44 -4.18 12.22 -21.53
C ASN A 44 -3.35 11.02 -21.05
N TYR A 45 -3.56 9.81 -21.59
CA TYR A 45 -2.99 8.56 -21.08
C TYR A 45 -1.47 8.59 -20.83
N ILE A 46 -0.68 9.13 -21.77
CA ILE A 46 0.80 9.20 -21.63
C ILE A 46 1.19 10.08 -20.43
N ASN A 47 0.56 11.25 -20.29
CA ASN A 47 0.83 12.17 -19.19
C ASN A 47 0.34 11.61 -17.86
N TRP A 48 -0.85 11.00 -17.86
CA TRP A 48 -1.40 10.32 -16.69
C TRP A 48 -0.47 9.20 -16.20
N LYS A 49 -0.04 8.32 -17.12
CA LYS A 49 0.87 7.22 -16.82
C LYS A 49 2.20 7.71 -16.25
N PHE A 50 2.73 8.81 -16.81
CA PHE A 50 3.95 9.43 -16.29
C PHE A 50 3.77 9.94 -14.85
N VAL A 51 2.71 10.72 -14.58
CA VAL A 51 2.45 11.27 -13.25
C VAL A 51 2.21 10.19 -12.20
N VAL A 52 1.39 9.18 -12.53
CA VAL A 52 1.15 8.02 -11.66
C VAL A 52 2.45 7.26 -11.40
N GLY A 53 3.25 7.01 -12.45
CA GLY A 53 4.54 6.33 -12.32
C GLY A 53 5.50 7.03 -11.36
N ILE A 54 5.68 8.35 -11.51
CA ILE A 54 6.51 9.16 -10.60
C ILE A 54 5.96 9.11 -9.16
N HIS A 55 4.64 9.24 -8.97
CA HIS A 55 4.03 9.17 -7.65
C HIS A 55 4.30 7.84 -6.94
N LEU A 56 4.17 6.72 -7.66
CA LEU A 56 4.43 5.38 -7.13
C LEU A 56 5.92 5.16 -6.80
N GLN A 57 6.82 5.78 -7.56
CA GLN A 57 8.26 5.76 -7.27
C GLN A 57 8.59 6.57 -6.01
N GLU A 58 8.06 7.79 -5.88
CA GLU A 58 8.27 8.63 -4.68
C GLU A 58 7.76 7.96 -3.40
N THR A 59 6.67 7.22 -3.52
CA THR A 59 6.05 6.48 -2.41
C THR A 59 6.64 5.09 -2.20
N LYS A 60 7.64 4.71 -3.00
CA LYS A 60 8.39 3.44 -2.93
C LYS A 60 7.55 2.18 -3.11
N VAL A 61 6.38 2.30 -3.77
CA VAL A 61 5.50 1.17 -4.08
C VAL A 61 5.51 0.80 -5.56
N SER A 62 6.28 1.49 -6.41
CA SER A 62 6.36 1.17 -7.86
C SER A 62 6.81 -0.26 -8.16
N TYR A 63 7.42 -0.95 -7.20
CA TYR A 63 7.82 -2.35 -7.33
C TYR A 63 6.62 -3.29 -7.55
N VAL A 64 5.41 -2.91 -7.11
CA VAL A 64 4.21 -3.74 -7.31
C VAL A 64 3.73 -3.78 -8.76
N LEU A 65 4.20 -2.86 -9.61
CA LEU A 65 3.90 -2.88 -11.05
C LEU A 65 4.75 -3.92 -11.81
N THR A 66 5.73 -4.52 -11.15
CA THR A 66 6.55 -5.57 -11.74
C THR A 66 5.94 -6.92 -11.35
N PRO A 67 5.65 -7.82 -12.31
CA PRO A 67 5.23 -9.18 -11.98
C PRO A 67 6.29 -9.87 -11.12
N ILE A 68 5.89 -10.34 -9.94
CA ILE A 68 6.72 -11.11 -9.01
C ILE A 68 5.96 -12.38 -8.68
N GLU A 69 6.67 -13.51 -8.57
CA GLU A 69 6.07 -14.76 -8.11
C GLU A 69 5.60 -14.59 -6.66
N LEU A 70 4.36 -15.00 -6.35
CA LEU A 70 3.71 -14.72 -5.06
C LEU A 70 4.55 -15.09 -3.82
N HIS A 71 5.40 -16.13 -3.92
CA HIS A 71 6.24 -16.59 -2.81
C HIS A 71 7.52 -15.75 -2.61
N LEU A 72 7.85 -14.87 -3.55
CA LEU A 72 8.95 -13.91 -3.49
C LEU A 72 8.50 -12.51 -3.06
N CYS A 73 7.18 -12.31 -2.93
CA CYS A 73 6.61 -11.04 -2.52
C CYS A 73 6.97 -10.74 -1.05
N PRO A 74 7.37 -9.50 -0.71
CA PRO A 74 7.53 -9.09 0.68
C PRO A 74 6.19 -9.15 1.42
N ASP A 75 6.22 -9.25 2.74
CA ASP A 75 5.01 -9.28 3.60
C ASP A 75 4.07 -8.09 3.36
N THR A 76 4.61 -6.94 2.92
CA THR A 76 3.85 -5.72 2.61
C THR A 76 3.20 -5.72 1.23
N TRP A 77 3.53 -6.67 0.34
CA TRP A 77 3.12 -6.63 -1.06
C TRP A 77 1.60 -6.55 -1.24
N SER A 78 0.83 -7.32 -0.49
CA SER A 78 -0.64 -7.32 -0.61
C SER A 78 -1.25 -5.96 -0.26
N GLN A 79 -0.72 -5.30 0.77
CA GLN A 79 -1.15 -3.97 1.19
C GLN A 79 -0.75 -2.92 0.13
N ASP A 80 0.48 -2.99 -0.37
CA ASP A 80 1.01 -2.02 -1.33
C ASP A 80 0.29 -2.16 -2.67
N ASN A 81 0.06 -3.39 -3.14
CA ASN A 81 -0.73 -3.69 -4.32
C ASN A 81 -2.15 -3.13 -4.18
N THR A 82 -2.81 -3.37 -3.05
CA THR A 82 -4.16 -2.81 -2.77
C THR A 82 -4.13 -1.28 -2.85
N ALA A 83 -3.12 -0.65 -2.26
CA ALA A 83 -2.96 0.81 -2.28
C ALA A 83 -2.78 1.33 -3.71
N VAL A 84 -1.97 0.66 -4.54
CA VAL A 84 -1.75 1.02 -5.95
C VAL A 84 -3.00 0.81 -6.80
N CYS A 85 -3.70 -0.33 -6.69
CA CYS A 85 -4.99 -0.54 -7.35
C CYS A 85 -5.99 0.57 -6.99
N SER A 86 -5.98 1.00 -5.73
CA SER A 86 -6.81 2.12 -5.25
C SER A 86 -6.43 3.47 -5.88
N VAL A 87 -5.13 3.74 -6.09
CA VAL A 87 -4.64 4.92 -6.83
C VAL A 87 -5.09 4.90 -8.27
N ILE A 88 -4.88 3.78 -8.97
CA ILE A 88 -5.30 3.64 -10.36
C ILE A 88 -6.82 3.87 -10.46
N THR A 89 -7.60 3.15 -9.66
CA THR A 89 -9.07 3.21 -9.72
C THR A 89 -9.62 4.61 -9.40
N ARG A 90 -9.00 5.36 -8.48
CA ARG A 90 -9.46 6.73 -8.12
C ARG A 90 -9.03 7.80 -9.12
N THR A 91 -8.05 7.51 -9.96
CA THR A 91 -7.47 8.48 -10.90
C THR A 91 -7.86 8.18 -12.33
N VAL A 92 -8.77 7.24 -12.57
CA VAL A 92 -9.31 6.93 -13.90
C VAL A 92 -10.77 7.37 -14.02
N ASP A 93 -11.12 7.98 -15.15
CA ASP A 93 -12.53 8.25 -15.48
C ASP A 93 -13.32 6.94 -15.52
N LYS A 94 -14.55 6.98 -15.01
CA LYS A 94 -15.42 5.80 -14.87
C LYS A 94 -15.71 5.10 -16.20
N SER A 95 -15.70 5.82 -17.32
CA SER A 95 -15.83 5.22 -18.66
C SER A 95 -14.71 4.24 -19.00
N ASN A 96 -13.56 4.34 -18.30
CA ASN A 96 -12.43 3.43 -18.47
C ASN A 96 -12.50 2.19 -17.56
N TYR A 97 -13.48 2.08 -16.63
CA TYR A 97 -13.55 0.97 -15.68
C TYR A 97 -13.64 -0.40 -16.36
N GLN A 98 -14.35 -0.49 -17.48
CA GLN A 98 -14.45 -1.72 -18.26
C GLN A 98 -13.10 -2.28 -18.72
N TYR A 99 -12.05 -1.45 -18.81
CA TYR A 99 -10.70 -1.87 -19.21
C TYR A 99 -9.81 -2.29 -18.03
N ILE A 100 -10.22 -1.99 -16.79
CA ILE A 100 -9.39 -2.22 -15.59
C ILE A 100 -10.07 -3.11 -14.55
N CYS A 101 -11.37 -3.38 -14.68
CA CYS A 101 -12.13 -4.20 -13.72
C CYS A 101 -11.56 -5.61 -13.54
N ASP A 102 -10.99 -6.19 -14.60
CA ASP A 102 -10.40 -7.54 -14.56
C ASP A 102 -9.08 -7.57 -13.77
N PHE A 103 -8.43 -6.42 -13.59
CA PHE A 103 -7.12 -6.28 -12.94
C PHE A 103 -7.20 -5.63 -11.55
N LYS A 104 -8.41 -5.55 -10.97
CA LYS A 104 -8.68 -4.87 -9.70
C LYS A 104 -7.80 -5.33 -8.52
N ASP A 105 -7.32 -6.57 -8.57
CA ASP A 105 -6.57 -7.22 -7.49
C ASP A 105 -5.07 -7.36 -7.80
N ASN A 106 -4.60 -6.94 -8.98
CA ASN A 106 -3.19 -7.03 -9.37
C ASN A 106 -2.78 -5.82 -10.22
N ALA A 107 -1.99 -4.92 -9.62
CA ALA A 107 -1.52 -3.71 -10.30
C ALA A 107 -0.47 -3.96 -11.40
N ALA A 108 0.09 -5.17 -11.50
CA ALA A 108 1.06 -5.53 -12.51
C ALA A 108 0.45 -5.95 -13.86
N GLU A 109 -0.88 -6.09 -13.94
CA GLU A 109 -1.62 -6.54 -15.12
C GLU A 109 -2.30 -5.40 -15.90
#